data_AF-A0A9N9BSJ8-F1
#
_entry.id   AF-A0A9N9BSJ8-F1
#
_cell.length_a   1.000
_cell.length_b   1.000
_cell.length_c   1.000
_cell.angle_alpha   90.00
_cell.angle_beta   90.00
_cell.angle_gamma   90.00
#
_symmetry.space_group_name_H-M   'P 1'
#
loop_
_entity.id
_entity.type
_entity.pdbx_description
1 polymer ?
#
loop_
_entity_poly.entity_id
_entity_poly.type
_entity_poly.pdbx_seq_one_letter_code
_entity_poly.pdbx_strand_id
1 'polypeptide(L)'
;MSQPQEEKKSENGPTTQSQLPPPVPPLYDRPKSTVLATTLTPEQVVIYEEFPEILSKSKEDLEDLLSNDVFFDTFFESIERIRNAIAFRDEMRMENEMSAKETLAQENELNQLRQRVQEQENTLLELNSTIQEKLKLQQNALQRFSPSVLLTKLKSGVQQSDELSEQMANSFLSGELETDQFIKHFREIRKVFHLRNAKVEIVKNKPGILDEGF
;
A
#
# COMPACT_ATOMS: atom_id res chain seq x y z
N MET A 1 22.71 -23.96 -7.82
CA MET A 1 22.81 -22.60 -7.27
C MET A 1 22.43 -21.65 -8.40
N SER A 2 21.43 -20.78 -8.34
CA SER A 2 20.55 -20.35 -7.26
C SER A 2 19.30 -19.73 -7.89
N GLN A 3 18.18 -19.78 -7.18
CA GLN A 3 16.90 -19.16 -7.52
C GLN A 3 17.01 -17.63 -7.65
N PRO A 4 16.07 -16.98 -8.36
CA PRO A 4 15.63 -15.64 -8.02
C PRO A 4 14.26 -15.67 -7.36
N GLN A 5 14.13 -14.83 -6.34
CA GLN A 5 13.03 -14.74 -5.39
C GLN A 5 11.79 -14.06 -5.99
N GLU A 6 10.62 -14.60 -5.65
CA GLU A 6 9.32 -13.96 -5.83
C GLU A 6 9.17 -12.77 -4.87
N GLU A 7 8.87 -11.61 -5.47
CA GLU A 7 8.55 -10.37 -4.79
C GLU A 7 7.10 -10.41 -4.30
N LYS A 8 6.92 -10.35 -2.97
CA LYS A 8 5.61 -10.34 -2.33
C LYS A 8 4.87 -9.04 -2.66
N LYS A 9 3.82 -9.14 -3.47
CA LYS A 9 2.80 -8.09 -3.59
C LYS A 9 1.72 -8.34 -2.54
N SER A 10 1.66 -7.48 -1.53
CA SER A 10 0.65 -7.51 -0.48
C SER A 10 -0.67 -6.99 -1.03
N GLU A 11 -1.54 -7.88 -1.50
CA GLU A 11 -2.94 -7.56 -1.78
C GLU A 11 -3.73 -7.53 -0.47
N ASN A 12 -3.78 -6.36 0.18
CA ASN A 12 -4.75 -6.11 1.24
C ASN A 12 -5.99 -5.43 0.63
N GLY A 13 -6.80 -6.22 -0.08
CA GLY A 13 -8.21 -5.86 -0.30
C GLY A 13 -9.00 -6.15 0.98
N PRO A 14 -10.02 -5.33 1.34
CA PRO A 14 -10.91 -5.70 2.43
C PRO A 14 -11.65 -6.97 2.00
N THR A 15 -11.38 -8.08 2.70
CA THR A 15 -12.19 -9.28 2.61
C THR A 15 -13.57 -8.93 3.13
N THR A 16 -14.47 -8.49 2.25
CA THR A 16 -15.89 -8.54 2.50
C THR A 16 -16.22 -10.02 2.66
N GLN A 17 -16.25 -10.47 3.93
CA GLN A 17 -16.77 -11.79 4.26
C GLN A 17 -18.21 -11.80 3.78
N SER A 18 -18.44 -12.42 2.62
CA SER A 18 -19.76 -12.85 2.20
C SER A 18 -20.21 -13.88 3.23
N GLN A 19 -20.87 -13.42 4.28
CA GLN A 19 -21.58 -14.30 5.19
C GLN A 19 -22.67 -14.95 4.35
N LEU A 20 -22.45 -16.22 4.00
CA LEU A 20 -23.49 -17.11 3.53
C LEU A 20 -24.68 -16.97 4.50
N PRO A 21 -25.93 -16.91 3.99
CA PRO A 21 -27.09 -16.86 4.86
C PRO A 21 -27.01 -18.03 5.84
N PRO A 22 -27.38 -17.82 7.12
CA PRO A 22 -27.32 -18.88 8.12
C PRO A 22 -28.08 -20.10 7.61
N PRO A 23 -27.57 -21.32 7.84
CA PRO A 23 -28.23 -22.53 7.39
C PRO A 23 -29.64 -22.58 7.97
N VAL A 24 -30.62 -22.85 7.10
CA VAL A 24 -32.00 -23.08 7.50
C VAL A 24 -31.99 -24.14 8.61
N PRO A 25 -32.58 -23.86 9.79
CA PRO A 25 -32.57 -24.83 10.88
C PRO A 25 -33.23 -26.14 10.44
N PRO A 26 -32.71 -27.31 10.86
CA PRO A 26 -33.31 -28.59 10.52
C PRO A 26 -34.75 -28.63 11.05
N LEU A 27 -35.66 -29.14 10.22
CA LEU A 27 -37.05 -29.40 10.59
C LEU A 27 -37.05 -30.26 11.86
N TYR A 28 -37.55 -29.73 12.98
CA TYR A 28 -37.61 -30.46 14.24
C TYR A 28 -38.41 -31.75 14.08
N ASP A 29 -37.82 -32.89 14.50
CA ASP A 29 -38.53 -34.16 14.66
C ASP A 29 -39.72 -33.96 15.61
N ARG A 30 -40.93 -34.09 15.08
CA ARG A 30 -42.19 -33.93 15.82
C ARG A 30 -42.58 -35.26 16.47
N PRO A 31 -43.02 -35.27 17.75
CA PRO A 31 -43.60 -36.47 18.35
C PRO A 31 -44.95 -36.78 17.68
N LYS A 32 -45.08 -38.01 17.17
CA LYS A 32 -46.32 -38.53 16.56
C LYS A 32 -47.42 -38.58 17.61
N SER A 33 -48.42 -37.69 17.49
CA SER A 33 -49.59 -37.73 18.35
C SER A 33 -50.67 -38.55 17.67
N THR A 34 -50.78 -39.82 18.05
CA THR A 34 -51.79 -40.76 17.57
C THR A 34 -53.16 -40.42 18.13
N VAL A 35 -54.07 -39.85 17.32
CA VAL A 35 -55.50 -40.16 17.47
C VAL A 35 -56.30 -39.98 16.15
N LEU A 36 -56.98 -41.07 15.76
CA LEU A 36 -58.22 -41.19 14.98
C LEU A 36 -58.27 -40.72 13.50
N ALA A 37 -58.14 -41.67 12.55
CA ALA A 37 -58.99 -41.77 11.35
C ALA A 37 -58.65 -43.04 10.53
N THR A 38 -59.59 -43.98 10.36
CA THR A 38 -59.37 -45.29 9.72
C THR A 38 -59.54 -45.29 8.19
N THR A 39 -59.46 -44.16 7.48
CA THR A 39 -59.64 -44.15 6.00
C THR A 39 -58.89 -43.01 5.28
N LEU A 40 -57.60 -42.80 5.55
CA LEU A 40 -56.78 -41.80 4.84
C LEU A 40 -55.48 -42.44 4.32
N THR A 41 -55.04 -42.05 3.12
CA THR A 41 -53.77 -42.53 2.55
C THR A 41 -52.56 -41.94 3.30
N PRO A 42 -51.37 -42.58 3.25
CA PRO A 42 -50.20 -42.08 3.97
C PRO A 42 -49.82 -40.64 3.64
N GLU A 43 -50.04 -40.18 2.40
CA GLU A 43 -49.81 -38.79 1.98
C GLU A 43 -50.82 -37.82 2.58
N GLN A 44 -52.09 -38.22 2.69
CA GLN A 44 -53.13 -37.39 3.30
C GLN A 44 -52.84 -37.13 4.78
N VAL A 45 -52.34 -38.14 5.51
CA VAL A 45 -51.98 -38.01 6.93
C VAL A 45 -50.88 -36.95 7.16
N VAL A 46 -49.88 -36.88 6.28
CA VAL A 46 -48.80 -35.89 6.38
C VAL A 46 -49.31 -34.47 6.14
N ILE A 47 -50.17 -34.30 5.12
CA ILE A 47 -50.79 -33.00 4.80
C ILE A 47 -51.62 -32.47 5.98
N TYR A 48 -52.34 -33.37 6.66
CA TYR A 48 -53.16 -33.00 7.83
C TYR A 48 -52.34 -32.68 9.08
N GLU A 49 -51.15 -33.26 9.23
CA GLU A 49 -50.23 -32.90 10.31
C GLU A 49 -49.58 -31.52 10.08
N GLU A 50 -49.32 -31.16 8.81
CA GLU A 50 -48.68 -29.89 8.45
C GLU A 50 -49.65 -28.72 8.31
N PHE A 51 -50.91 -28.98 7.93
CA PHE A 51 -51.96 -27.98 7.72
C PHE A 51 -53.28 -28.39 8.40
N PRO A 52 -53.35 -28.36 9.74
CA PRO A 52 -54.53 -28.79 10.51
C PRO A 52 -55.75 -27.91 10.26
N GLU A 53 -55.56 -26.68 9.77
CA GLU A 53 -56.62 -25.72 9.47
C GLU A 53 -57.54 -26.21 8.34
N ILE A 54 -57.04 -27.08 7.45
CA ILE A 54 -57.80 -27.70 6.35
C ILE A 54 -58.86 -28.69 6.90
N LEU A 55 -58.60 -29.33 8.04
CA LEU A 55 -59.54 -30.28 8.68
C LEU A 55 -60.75 -29.59 9.30
N SER A 56 -60.67 -28.29 9.54
CA SER A 56 -61.74 -27.51 10.18
C SER A 56 -62.80 -26.96 9.20
N LYS A 57 -62.61 -27.19 7.89
CA LYS A 57 -63.45 -26.66 6.81
C LYS A 57 -64.57 -27.62 6.40
N SER A 58 -65.71 -27.07 5.98
CA SER A 58 -66.81 -27.89 5.47
C SER A 58 -66.49 -28.44 4.09
N LYS A 59 -67.30 -29.42 3.63
CA LYS A 59 -67.16 -29.97 2.28
C LYS A 59 -67.43 -28.90 1.21
N GLU A 60 -68.41 -28.02 1.43
CA GLU A 60 -68.67 -26.91 0.50
C GLU A 60 -67.49 -25.94 0.47
N ASP A 61 -66.91 -25.60 1.63
CA ASP A 61 -65.74 -24.72 1.71
C ASP A 61 -64.52 -25.31 0.99
N LEU A 62 -64.33 -26.64 1.04
CA LEU A 62 -63.23 -27.33 0.34
C LEU A 62 -63.44 -27.40 -1.18
N GLU A 63 -64.69 -27.52 -1.65
CA GLU A 63 -65.04 -27.46 -3.07
C GLU A 63 -64.85 -26.05 -3.62
N ASP A 64 -65.20 -25.02 -2.84
CA ASP A 64 -64.95 -23.62 -3.16
C ASP A 64 -63.45 -23.29 -3.14
N LEU A 65 -62.70 -23.85 -2.18
CA LEU A 65 -61.24 -23.72 -2.08
C LEU A 65 -60.50 -24.33 -3.28
N LEU A 66 -61.05 -25.39 -3.87
CA LEU A 66 -60.47 -26.03 -5.06
C LEU A 66 -60.88 -25.35 -6.37
N SER A 67 -62.01 -24.64 -6.37
CA SER A 67 -62.62 -24.09 -7.58
C SER A 67 -62.39 -22.58 -7.75
N ASN A 68 -61.99 -21.88 -6.68
CA ASN A 68 -61.76 -20.43 -6.67
C ASN A 68 -60.38 -20.08 -6.12
N ASP A 69 -59.46 -19.72 -7.02
CA ASP A 69 -58.07 -19.33 -6.69
C ASP A 69 -58.00 -18.15 -5.70
N VAL A 70 -58.94 -17.21 -5.74
CA VAL A 70 -58.95 -16.07 -4.81
C VAL A 70 -59.32 -16.50 -3.40
N PHE A 71 -60.26 -17.45 -3.28
CA PHE A 71 -60.63 -18.02 -1.99
C PHE A 71 -59.49 -18.90 -1.44
N PHE A 72 -58.79 -19.61 -2.33
CA PHE A 72 -57.57 -20.33 -2.01
C PHE A 72 -56.47 -19.42 -1.46
N ASP A 73 -56.14 -18.34 -2.17
CA ASP A 73 -55.09 -17.40 -1.76
C ASP A 73 -55.42 -16.74 -0.42
N THR A 74 -56.67 -16.32 -0.21
CA THR A 74 -57.09 -15.73 1.07
C THR A 74 -57.05 -16.72 2.23
N PHE A 75 -57.38 -17.99 1.99
CA PHE A 75 -57.21 -19.05 2.98
C PHE A 75 -55.73 -19.34 3.24
N PHE A 76 -54.89 -19.38 2.21
CA PHE A 76 -53.45 -19.60 2.31
C PHE A 76 -52.76 -18.49 3.10
N GLU A 77 -53.17 -17.23 2.92
CA GLU A 77 -52.71 -16.07 3.72
C GLU A 77 -53.26 -16.06 5.16
N SER A 78 -54.35 -16.79 5.41
CA SER A 78 -54.93 -16.94 6.74
C SER A 78 -54.09 -17.83 7.65
N ILE A 79 -53.33 -18.76 7.07
CA ILE A 79 -52.49 -19.73 7.78
C ILE A 79 -51.34 -19.02 8.51
N GLU A 80 -51.26 -19.22 9.83
CA GLU A 80 -50.30 -18.50 10.67
C GLU A 80 -48.84 -18.78 10.27
N ARG A 81 -48.53 -20.04 9.94
CA ARG A 81 -47.19 -20.44 9.47
C ARG A 81 -46.77 -19.70 8.20
N ILE A 82 -47.71 -19.49 7.28
CA ILE A 82 -47.46 -18.83 5.99
C ILE A 82 -47.32 -17.33 6.21
N ARG A 83 -48.19 -16.73 7.02
CA ARG A 83 -48.07 -15.32 7.41
C ARG A 83 -46.72 -15.02 8.06
N ASN A 84 -46.26 -15.87 8.98
CA ASN A 84 -44.97 -15.73 9.65
C ASN A 84 -43.81 -15.86 8.65
N ALA A 85 -43.90 -16.79 7.70
CA ALA A 85 -42.88 -16.95 6.65
C ALA A 85 -42.83 -15.74 5.69
N ILE A 86 -43.99 -15.20 5.31
CA ILE A 86 -44.09 -13.99 4.49
C ILE A 86 -43.52 -12.78 5.25
N ALA A 87 -43.89 -12.60 6.51
CA ALA A 87 -43.39 -11.52 7.35
C ALA A 87 -41.86 -11.59 7.51
N PHE A 88 -41.32 -12.78 7.78
CA PHE A 88 -39.88 -13.00 7.87
C PHE A 88 -39.16 -12.71 6.55
N ARG A 89 -39.71 -13.17 5.41
CA ARG A 89 -39.17 -12.86 4.08
C ARG A 89 -39.12 -11.34 3.84
N ASP A 90 -40.19 -10.63 4.19
CA ASP A 90 -40.29 -9.20 3.96
C ASP A 90 -39.36 -8.40 4.89
N GLU A 91 -39.19 -8.84 6.14
CA GLU A 91 -38.19 -8.32 7.08
C GLU A 91 -36.77 -8.49 6.53
N MET A 92 -36.40 -9.71 6.10
CA MET A 92 -35.09 -9.99 5.51
C MET A 92 -34.85 -9.17 4.23
N ARG A 93 -35.89 -8.99 3.40
CA ARG A 93 -35.81 -8.15 2.21
C ARG A 93 -35.54 -6.69 2.58
N MET A 94 -36.24 -6.18 3.59
CA MET A 94 -36.06 -4.80 4.06
C MET A 94 -34.67 -4.58 4.66
N GLU A 95 -34.19 -5.50 5.48
CA GLU A 95 -32.86 -5.44 6.09
C GLU A 95 -31.74 -5.48 5.04
N ASN A 96 -31.87 -6.37 4.05
CA ASN A 96 -30.93 -6.44 2.93
C ASN A 96 -30.96 -5.14 2.11
N GLU A 97 -32.14 -4.62 1.78
CA GLU A 97 -32.27 -3.35 1.05
C GLU A 97 -31.65 -2.19 1.83
N MET A 98 -31.86 -2.12 3.14
CA MET A 98 -31.26 -1.11 4.01
C MET A 98 -29.73 -1.23 4.02
N SER A 99 -29.22 -2.45 4.19
CA SER A 99 -27.77 -2.73 4.21
C SER A 99 -27.10 -2.41 2.87
N ALA A 100 -27.76 -2.72 1.76
CA ALA A 100 -27.28 -2.38 0.42
C ALA A 100 -27.25 -0.86 0.22
N LYS A 101 -28.29 -0.14 0.66
CA LYS A 101 -28.32 1.33 0.61
C LYS A 101 -27.21 1.96 1.45
N GLU A 102 -26.95 1.46 2.65
CA GLU A 102 -25.88 1.94 3.50
C GLU A 102 -24.50 1.67 2.86
N THR A 103 -24.29 0.46 2.34
CA THR A 103 -23.05 0.08 1.66
C THR A 103 -22.78 0.98 0.45
N LEU A 104 -23.78 1.22 -0.38
CA LEU A 104 -23.66 2.10 -1.56
C LEU A 104 -23.42 3.57 -1.18
N ALA A 105 -23.99 4.03 -0.07
CA ALA A 105 -23.74 5.38 0.42
C ALA A 105 -22.28 5.57 0.86
N GLN A 106 -21.71 4.56 1.54
CA GLN A 106 -20.32 4.58 2.00
C GLN A 106 -19.31 4.38 0.86
N GLU A 107 -19.67 3.66 -0.20
CA GLU A 107 -18.80 3.38 -1.34
C GLU A 107 -18.25 4.66 -1.99
N ASN A 108 -19.10 5.67 -2.18
CA ASN A 108 -18.67 6.93 -2.80
C ASN A 108 -17.63 7.66 -1.94
N GLU A 109 -17.87 7.78 -0.63
CA GLU A 109 -16.91 8.40 0.28
C GLU A 109 -15.58 7.62 0.32
N LEU A 110 -15.65 6.30 0.36
CA LEU A 110 -14.48 5.43 0.38
C LEU A 110 -13.67 5.56 -0.92
N ASN A 111 -14.33 5.62 -2.08
CA ASN A 111 -13.67 5.82 -3.37
C ASN A 111 -13.01 7.20 -3.46
N GLN A 112 -13.67 8.25 -2.98
CA GLN A 112 -13.07 9.58 -2.90
C GLN A 112 -11.83 9.59 -1.98
N LEU A 113 -11.92 8.94 -0.82
CA LEU A 113 -10.80 8.87 0.11
C LEU A 113 -9.62 8.10 -0.50
N ARG A 114 -9.88 6.98 -1.17
CA ARG A 114 -8.86 6.23 -1.91
C ARG A 114 -8.19 7.08 -2.98
N GLN A 115 -8.97 7.84 -3.74
CA GLN A 115 -8.42 8.74 -4.76
C GLN A 115 -7.52 9.81 -4.13
N ARG A 116 -7.95 10.44 -3.02
CA ARG A 116 -7.11 11.44 -2.32
C ARG A 116 -5.81 10.84 -1.80
N VAL A 117 -5.86 9.64 -1.23
CA VAL A 117 -4.65 8.94 -0.76
C VAL A 117 -3.73 8.66 -1.94
N GLN A 118 -4.25 8.17 -3.06
CA GLN A 118 -3.44 7.91 -4.26
C GLN A 118 -2.81 9.19 -4.83
N GLU A 119 -3.55 10.30 -4.86
CA GLU A 119 -3.00 11.61 -5.25
C GLU A 119 -1.88 12.05 -4.31
N GLN A 120 -2.07 11.92 -3.00
CA GLN A 120 -1.04 12.23 -2.01
C GLN A 120 0.21 11.33 -2.15
N GLU A 121 0.03 10.03 -2.35
CA GLU A 121 1.13 9.10 -2.60
C GLU A 121 1.92 9.49 -3.86
N ASN A 122 1.24 9.82 -4.95
CA ASN A 122 1.89 10.28 -6.18
C ASN A 122 2.71 11.55 -5.93
N THR A 123 2.14 12.55 -5.23
CA THR A 123 2.88 13.78 -4.91
C THR A 123 4.09 13.53 -4.02
N LEU A 124 4.00 12.58 -3.09
CA LEU A 124 5.12 12.19 -2.23
C LEU A 124 6.23 11.56 -3.06
N LEU A 125 5.89 10.63 -3.97
CA LEU A 125 6.86 9.99 -4.85
C LEU A 125 7.57 11.00 -5.76
N GLU A 126 6.83 11.94 -6.34
CA GLU A 126 7.40 13.05 -7.12
C GLU A 126 8.36 13.89 -6.28
N LEU A 127 7.93 14.31 -5.09
CA LEU A 127 8.76 15.11 -4.19
C LEU A 127 10.02 14.35 -3.77
N ASN A 128 9.91 13.06 -3.46
CA ASN A 128 11.04 12.21 -3.11
C ASN A 128 12.04 12.14 -4.28
N SER A 129 11.57 11.93 -5.50
CA SER A 129 12.39 11.95 -6.71
C SER A 129 13.16 13.28 -6.85
N THR A 130 12.48 14.42 -6.66
CA THR A 130 13.16 15.73 -6.73
C THR A 130 14.18 15.93 -5.61
N ILE A 131 13.94 15.41 -4.40
CA ILE A 131 14.90 15.44 -3.30
C ILE A 131 16.13 14.59 -3.65
N GLN A 132 15.94 13.38 -4.16
CA GLN A 132 17.04 12.52 -4.58
C GLN A 132 17.89 13.17 -5.68
N GLU A 133 17.25 13.80 -6.67
CA GLU A 133 17.97 14.55 -7.71
C GLU A 133 18.78 15.70 -7.11
N LYS A 134 18.19 16.50 -6.23
CA LYS A 134 18.88 17.61 -5.56
C LYS A 134 20.05 17.14 -4.70
N LEU A 135 19.88 16.05 -3.95
CA LEU A 135 20.95 15.44 -3.15
C LEU A 135 22.09 14.94 -4.06
N LYS A 136 21.77 14.32 -5.19
CA LYS A 136 22.78 13.90 -6.17
C LYS A 136 23.54 15.08 -6.75
N LEU A 137 22.84 16.16 -7.11
CA LEU A 137 23.47 17.40 -7.59
C LEU A 137 24.36 18.04 -6.53
N GLN A 138 23.89 18.10 -5.28
CA GLN A 138 24.67 18.58 -4.15
C GLN A 138 25.92 17.73 -3.94
N GLN A 139 25.78 16.40 -3.92
CA GLN A 139 26.91 15.49 -3.73
C GLN A 139 27.94 15.65 -4.85
N ASN A 140 27.51 15.76 -6.11
CA ASN A 140 28.40 16.02 -7.24
C ASN A 140 29.10 17.39 -7.10
N ALA A 141 28.37 18.43 -6.68
CA ALA A 141 28.94 19.76 -6.46
C ALA A 141 29.92 19.79 -5.28
N LEU A 142 29.74 18.94 -4.26
CA LEU A 142 30.62 18.80 -3.11
C LEU A 142 31.79 17.85 -3.36
N GLN A 143 31.67 16.91 -4.31
CA GLN A 143 32.72 15.93 -4.62
C GLN A 143 34.07 16.58 -4.95
N ARG A 144 34.06 17.75 -5.62
CA ARG A 144 35.27 18.53 -5.93
C ARG A 144 35.97 19.15 -4.71
N PHE A 145 35.24 19.24 -3.60
CA PHE A 145 35.72 19.73 -2.30
C PHE A 145 35.94 18.58 -1.32
N SER A 146 35.87 17.33 -1.78
CA SER A 146 36.18 16.20 -0.92
C SER A 146 37.64 16.32 -0.42
N PRO A 147 37.91 15.91 0.82
CA PRO A 147 39.25 15.96 1.42
C PRO A 147 40.33 15.33 0.52
N SER A 148 40.00 14.21 -0.12
CA SER A 148 40.90 13.49 -1.03
C SER A 148 41.21 14.28 -2.31
N VAL A 149 40.21 14.95 -2.90
CA VAL A 149 40.39 15.79 -4.08
C VAL A 149 41.20 17.04 -3.73
N LEU A 150 40.91 17.68 -2.60
CA LEU A 150 41.65 18.85 -2.13
C LEU A 150 43.12 18.50 -1.82
N LEU A 151 43.37 17.37 -1.17
CA LEU A 151 44.73 16.87 -0.91
C LEU A 151 45.48 16.59 -2.21
N THR A 152 44.83 15.95 -3.18
CA THR A 152 45.43 15.66 -4.50
C THR A 152 45.79 16.95 -5.23
N LYS A 153 44.88 17.93 -5.25
CA LYS A 153 45.16 19.27 -5.81
C LYS A 153 46.32 19.95 -5.11
N LEU A 154 46.39 19.86 -3.78
CA LEU A 154 47.49 20.44 -3.00
C LEU A 154 48.83 19.78 -3.35
N LYS A 155 48.89 18.45 -3.43
CA LYS A 155 50.08 17.70 -3.85
C LYS A 155 50.52 18.05 -5.27
N SER A 156 49.59 18.12 -6.21
CA SER A 156 49.88 18.57 -7.58
C SER A 156 50.45 19.99 -7.61
N GLY A 157 49.92 20.91 -6.80
CA GLY A 157 50.46 22.26 -6.67
C GLY A 157 51.86 22.31 -6.05
N VAL A 158 52.22 21.37 -5.16
CA VAL A 158 53.60 21.21 -4.66
C VAL A 158 54.51 20.78 -5.82
N GLN A 159 54.15 19.72 -6.54
CA GLN A 159 54.92 19.23 -7.68
C GLN A 159 55.11 20.30 -8.76
N GLN A 160 54.06 21.02 -9.13
CA GLN A 160 54.14 22.12 -10.10
C GLN A 160 55.10 23.23 -9.65
N SER A 161 55.16 23.53 -8.35
CA SER A 161 56.11 24.53 -7.83
C SER A 161 57.55 24.04 -7.89
N ASP A 162 57.75 22.73 -7.70
CA ASP A 162 59.06 22.10 -7.78
C ASP A 162 59.56 22.11 -9.23
N GLU A 163 58.72 21.67 -10.16
CA GLU A 163 58.98 21.70 -11.61
C GLU A 163 59.29 23.12 -12.10
N LEU A 164 58.53 24.13 -11.67
CA LEU A 164 58.83 25.53 -12.00
C LEU A 164 60.18 25.99 -11.44
N SER A 165 60.55 25.53 -10.25
CA SER A 165 61.85 25.86 -9.66
C SER A 165 63.01 25.19 -10.40
N GLU A 166 62.81 23.96 -10.89
CA GLU A 166 63.79 23.25 -11.73
C GLU A 166 63.92 23.89 -13.10
N GLN A 167 62.81 24.25 -13.76
CA GLN A 167 62.83 24.97 -15.02
C GLN A 167 63.58 26.30 -14.91
N MET A 168 63.33 27.06 -13.83
CA MET A 168 64.04 28.31 -13.57
C MET A 168 65.54 28.10 -13.30
N ALA A 169 65.91 27.02 -12.60
CA ALA A 169 67.31 26.65 -12.41
C ALA A 169 67.97 26.28 -13.75
N ASN A 170 67.27 25.55 -14.62
CA ASN A 170 67.77 25.18 -15.94
C ASN A 170 67.96 26.40 -16.86
N SER A 171 67.02 27.35 -16.89
CA SER A 171 67.18 28.60 -17.66
C SER A 171 68.31 29.49 -17.13
N PHE A 172 68.58 29.47 -15.83
CA PHE A 172 69.76 30.13 -15.29
C PHE A 172 71.06 29.45 -15.75
N LEU A 173 71.11 28.11 -15.73
CA LEU A 173 72.26 27.34 -16.20
C LEU A 173 72.50 27.46 -17.72
N SER A 174 71.47 27.67 -18.52
CA SER A 174 71.59 27.93 -19.96
C SER A 174 71.99 29.38 -20.28
N GLY A 175 72.08 30.27 -19.28
CA GLY A 175 72.45 31.67 -19.44
C GLY A 175 71.32 32.57 -19.94
N GLU A 176 70.07 32.08 -19.97
CA GLU A 176 68.89 32.85 -20.36
C GLU A 176 68.43 33.84 -19.29
N LEU A 177 68.86 33.66 -18.04
CA LEU A 177 68.44 34.45 -16.89
C LEU A 177 69.63 35.12 -16.19
N GLU A 178 69.48 36.41 -15.88
CA GLU A 178 70.44 37.16 -15.08
C GLU A 178 70.40 36.73 -13.59
N THR A 179 71.55 36.75 -12.92
CA THR A 179 71.72 36.28 -11.54
C THR A 179 70.75 36.92 -10.55
N ASP A 180 70.59 38.24 -10.60
CA ASP A 180 69.70 38.95 -9.66
C ASP A 180 68.22 38.60 -9.90
N GLN A 181 67.85 38.40 -11.16
CA GLN A 181 66.50 37.98 -11.54
C GLN A 181 66.23 36.54 -11.08
N PHE A 182 67.22 35.66 -11.22
CA PHE A 182 67.14 34.27 -10.75
C PHE A 182 66.94 34.21 -9.25
N ILE A 183 67.78 34.88 -8.47
CA ILE A 183 67.72 34.85 -7.00
C ILE A 183 66.35 35.33 -6.50
N LYS A 184 65.81 36.39 -7.09
CA LYS A 184 64.50 36.93 -6.71
C LYS A 184 63.37 35.93 -6.98
N HIS A 185 63.25 35.45 -8.22
CA HIS A 185 62.13 34.60 -8.62
C HIS A 185 62.25 33.18 -8.04
N PHE A 186 63.45 32.62 -7.97
CA PHE A 186 63.68 31.28 -7.41
C PHE A 186 63.31 31.23 -5.92
N ARG A 187 63.65 32.28 -5.16
CA ARG A 187 63.24 32.39 -3.74
C ARG A 187 61.72 32.47 -3.59
N GLU A 188 61.05 33.22 -4.44
CA GLU A 188 59.59 33.34 -4.42
C GLU A 188 58.92 31.98 -4.71
N ILE A 189 59.38 31.26 -5.73
CA ILE A 189 58.85 29.93 -6.09
C ILE A 189 59.13 28.92 -4.96
N ARG A 190 60.36 28.84 -4.44
CA ARG A 190 60.71 27.92 -3.34
C ARG A 190 59.96 28.24 -2.05
N LYS A 191 59.72 29.52 -1.74
CA LYS A 191 58.87 29.92 -0.60
C LYS A 191 57.46 29.33 -0.73
N VAL A 192 56.86 29.43 -1.91
CA VAL A 192 55.53 28.86 -2.19
C VAL A 192 55.55 27.34 -2.11
N PHE A 193 56.57 26.68 -2.66
CA PHE A 193 56.77 25.23 -2.56
C PHE A 193 56.79 24.76 -1.10
N HIS A 194 57.66 25.34 -0.26
CA HIS A 194 57.78 24.95 1.14
C HIS A 194 56.49 25.22 1.93
N LEU A 195 55.80 26.33 1.65
CA LEU A 195 54.51 26.62 2.28
C LEU A 195 53.45 25.57 1.92
N ARG A 196 53.35 25.20 0.64
CA ARG A 196 52.40 24.15 0.19
C ARG A 196 52.77 22.79 0.77
N ASN A 197 54.06 22.45 0.81
CA ASN A 197 54.53 21.17 1.33
C ASN A 197 54.28 21.06 2.85
N ALA A 198 54.52 22.12 3.61
CA ALA A 198 54.18 22.17 5.03
C ALA A 198 52.68 21.96 5.27
N LYS A 199 51.81 22.56 4.44
CA LYS A 199 50.36 22.33 4.50
C LYS A 199 49.99 20.86 4.21
N VAL A 200 50.65 20.20 3.26
CA VAL A 200 50.45 18.77 2.98
C VAL A 200 50.79 17.93 4.21
N GLU A 201 51.93 18.19 4.84
CA GLU A 201 52.37 17.45 6.03
C GLU A 201 51.44 17.66 7.23
N ILE A 202 50.92 18.87 7.41
CA ILE A 202 49.91 19.14 8.45
C ILE A 202 48.64 18.31 8.22
N VAL A 203 48.13 18.26 6.98
CA VAL A 203 46.93 17.49 6.65
C VAL A 203 47.15 15.99 6.82
N LYS A 204 48.33 15.48 6.44
CA LYS A 204 48.69 14.06 6.64
C LYS A 204 48.75 13.69 8.13
N ASN A 205 49.34 14.55 8.96
CA ASN A 205 49.55 14.27 10.38
C ASN A 205 48.31 14.51 11.25
N LYS A 206 47.29 15.21 10.73
CA LYS A 206 46.00 15.44 11.39
C LYS A 206 44.84 15.02 10.47
N PRO A 207 44.59 13.69 10.33
CA PRO A 207 43.41 13.21 9.61
C PRO A 207 42.16 13.71 10.34
N GLY A 208 41.36 14.55 9.69
CA GLY A 208 40.18 15.20 10.28
C GLY A 208 40.13 16.72 10.08
N ILE A 209 41.26 17.38 9.85
CA ILE A 209 41.29 18.84 9.64
C ILE A 209 40.51 19.30 8.39
N LEU A 210 40.23 18.38 7.47
CA LEU A 210 39.43 18.60 6.27
C LEU A 210 38.00 18.04 6.37
N ASP A 211 37.73 17.22 7.39
CA ASP A 211 36.43 16.57 7.58
C ASP A 211 35.50 17.41 8.47
N GLU A 212 36.04 18.23 9.38
CA GLU A 212 35.25 19.08 10.29
C GLU A 212 34.58 20.30 9.62
N GLY A 213 34.71 20.46 8.30
CA GLY A 213 34.33 21.67 7.57
C GLY A 213 33.10 21.59 6.68
N PHE A 214 32.37 20.47 6.65
CA PHE A 214 31.20 20.28 5.78
C PHE A 214 30.06 19.54 6.47
#